data_AF-A0A2V9RVP5-F1
#
_entry.id   AF-A0A2V9RVP5-F1
#
_cell.length_a   1.000
_cell.length_b   1.000
_cell.length_c   1.000
_cell.angle_alpha   90.00
_cell.angle_beta   90.00
_cell.angle_gamma   90.00
#
_symmetry.space_group_name_H-M   'P 1'
#
loop_
_entity.id
_entity.type
_entity.pdbx_description
1 polymer ?
#
loop_
_entity_poly.entity_id
_entity_poly.type
_entity_poly.pdbx_seq_one_letter_code
_entity_poly.pdbx_strand_id
1 'polypeptide(L)'
;WVRTELDDWLAAAAIDRGRMFRRVNKVGRAWGDGMTVKAVWHIVKESAKRIGVAKLAPHDLRRTCARLCHASGGELEQIQFLLGHVSVQTTERYLGCKQRIRSAVNDRIGIEPNP
;
A
#
# COMPACT_ATOMS: atom_id res chain seq x y z
N TRP A 1 1.96 9.75 -10.66
CA TRP A 1 3.31 9.41 -10.18
C TRP A 1 3.54 7.90 -10.18
N VAL A 2 2.82 7.04 -9.43
CA VAL A 2 3.08 5.57 -9.43
C VAL A 2 3.07 4.96 -10.84
N ARG A 3 2.06 5.31 -11.65
CA ARG A 3 1.97 4.87 -13.05
C ARG A 3 3.20 5.29 -13.85
N THR A 4 3.61 6.54 -13.73
CA THR A 4 4.79 7.10 -14.39
C THR A 4 6.07 6.33 -14.01
N GLU A 5 6.29 6.08 -12.72
CA GLU A 5 7.45 5.29 -12.25
C GLU A 5 7.43 3.84 -12.79
N LEU A 6 6.24 3.24 -12.93
CA LEU A 6 6.09 1.92 -13.54
C LEU A 6 6.39 1.96 -15.03
N ASP A 7 5.90 2.97 -15.75
CA ASP A 7 6.13 3.13 -17.18
C ASP A 7 7.63 3.32 -17.46
N ASP A 8 8.32 4.14 -16.66
CA ASP A 8 9.77 4.36 -16.74
C ASP A 8 10.55 3.06 -16.47
N TRP A 9 10.14 2.28 -15.46
CA TRP A 9 10.73 0.97 -15.18
C TRP A 9 10.52 -0.01 -16.33
N LEU A 10 9.30 -0.12 -16.86
CA LEU A 10 8.97 -1.05 -17.94
C LEU A 10 9.76 -0.73 -19.22
N ALA A 11 9.89 0.56 -19.53
CA ALA A 11 10.71 1.05 -20.64
C ALA A 11 12.20 0.71 -20.42
N ALA A 12 12.77 1.06 -19.25
CA ALA A 12 14.18 0.82 -18.94
C ALA A 12 14.54 -0.68 -18.87
N ALA A 13 13.61 -1.52 -18.42
CA ALA A 13 13.78 -2.96 -18.32
C ALA A 13 13.43 -3.71 -19.63
N ALA A 14 12.95 -3.00 -20.66
CA ALA A 14 12.47 -3.57 -21.92
C ALA A 14 11.41 -4.68 -21.71
N ILE A 15 10.43 -4.42 -20.83
CA ILE A 15 9.36 -5.36 -20.50
C ILE A 15 8.07 -4.91 -21.18
N ASP A 16 7.63 -5.66 -22.18
CA ASP A 16 6.36 -5.47 -22.87
C ASP A 16 5.25 -6.43 -22.41
N ARG A 17 5.62 -7.54 -21.77
CA ARG A 17 4.69 -8.60 -21.34
C ARG A 17 5.14 -9.38 -20.10
N GLY A 18 4.18 -10.09 -19.51
CA GLY A 18 4.40 -10.99 -18.38
C GLY A 18 4.57 -10.24 -17.06
N ARG A 19 5.39 -10.79 -16.15
CA ARG A 19 5.60 -10.19 -14.82
C ARG A 19 6.34 -8.86 -14.94
N MET A 20 5.82 -7.81 -14.29
CA MET A 20 6.42 -6.47 -14.35
C MET A 20 7.75 -6.38 -13.60
N PHE A 21 7.87 -7.01 -12.44
CA PHE A 21 9.10 -6.96 -11.65
C PHE A 21 10.06 -8.10 -11.99
N ARG A 22 11.31 -7.74 -12.30
CA ARG A 22 12.39 -8.66 -12.68
C ARG A 22 13.58 -8.53 -11.75
N ARG A 23 14.47 -9.53 -11.78
CA ARG A 23 15.76 -9.42 -11.10
C ARG A 23 16.62 -8.42 -11.85
N VAL A 24 17.46 -7.70 -11.11
CA VAL A 24 18.46 -6.79 -11.69
C VAL A 24 19.84 -7.31 -11.28
N ASN A 25 20.76 -7.42 -12.24
CA ASN A 25 22.12 -7.89 -11.96
C ASN A 25 23.02 -6.73 -11.48
N LYS A 26 24.27 -7.03 -11.13
CA LYS A 26 25.23 -6.04 -10.60
C LYS A 26 25.53 -4.87 -11.56
N VAL A 27 25.36 -5.08 -12.87
CA VAL A 27 25.58 -4.03 -13.89
C VAL A 27 24.29 -3.29 -14.26
N GLY A 28 23.21 -3.46 -13.48
CA GLY A 28 21.96 -2.72 -13.65
C GLY A 28 21.00 -3.28 -14.71
N ARG A 29 21.27 -4.45 -15.28
CA ARG A 29 20.40 -5.05 -16.31
C ARG A 29 19.32 -5.92 -15.69
N ALA A 30 18.08 -5.73 -16.12
CA ALA A 30 16.96 -6.62 -15.81
C ALA A 30 17.16 -7.99 -16.47
N TRP A 31 16.83 -9.07 -15.77
CA TRP A 31 16.96 -10.44 -16.29
C TRP A 31 16.00 -11.44 -15.62
N GLY A 32 15.74 -12.54 -16.32
CA GLY A 32 14.85 -13.62 -15.89
C GLY A 32 13.36 -13.27 -15.91
N ASP A 33 12.51 -14.20 -15.47
CA ASP A 33 11.04 -14.07 -15.61
C ASP A 33 10.27 -13.53 -14.42
N GLY A 34 10.97 -13.11 -13.37
CA GLY A 34 10.33 -12.61 -12.18
C GLY A 34 11.30 -12.31 -11.06
N MET A 35 10.76 -11.65 -10.04
CA MET A 35 11.42 -11.39 -8.77
C MET A 35 10.91 -12.37 -7.70
N THR A 36 11.80 -12.79 -6.80
CA THR A 36 11.43 -13.65 -5.68
C THR A 36 10.86 -12.83 -4.53
N VAL A 37 10.02 -13.46 -3.69
CA VAL A 37 9.51 -12.83 -2.46
C VAL A 37 10.66 -12.39 -1.54
N LYS A 38 11.75 -13.16 -1.47
CA LYS A 38 12.94 -12.80 -0.69
C LYS A 38 13.57 -11.49 -1.16
N ALA A 39 13.63 -11.25 -2.48
CA ALA A 39 14.16 -9.99 -3.01
C ALA A 39 13.30 -8.79 -2.59
N VAL A 40 11.98 -8.91 -2.59
CA VAL A 40 11.07 -7.85 -2.06
C VAL A 40 11.37 -7.57 -0.60
N TRP A 41 11.50 -8.61 0.23
CA TRP A 41 11.87 -8.47 1.64
C TRP A 41 13.19 -7.75 1.84
N HIS A 42 14.22 -8.09 1.04
CA HIS A 42 15.51 -7.40 1.09
C HIS A 42 15.39 -5.93 0.69
N ILE A 43 14.65 -5.60 -0.37
CA ILE A 43 14.43 -4.21 -0.79
C ILE A 43 13.76 -3.40 0.33
N VAL A 44 12.71 -3.93 0.96
CA VAL A 44 12.03 -3.26 2.07
C VAL A 44 12.97 -3.07 3.27
N LYS A 45 13.75 -4.10 3.64
CA LYS A 45 14.69 -4.04 4.75
C LYS A 45 15.81 -3.01 4.53
N GLU A 46 16.39 -2.97 3.32
CA GLU A 46 17.42 -1.99 2.98
C GLU A 46 16.85 -0.57 2.93
N SER A 47 15.64 -0.40 2.40
CA SER A 47 14.95 0.90 2.39
C SER A 47 14.67 1.39 3.81
N ALA A 48 14.20 0.51 4.69
CA ALA A 48 13.95 0.82 6.10
C ALA A 48 15.25 1.24 6.83
N LYS A 49 16.36 0.53 6.57
CA LYS A 49 17.67 0.87 7.11
C LYS A 49 18.12 2.28 6.73
N ARG A 50 17.92 2.68 5.47
CA ARG A 50 18.29 4.02 4.96
C ARG A 50 17.57 5.16 5.67
N ILE A 51 16.36 4.91 6.17
CA ILE A 51 15.55 5.91 6.90
C ILE A 51 15.55 5.67 8.42
N GLY A 52 16.38 4.76 8.94
CA GLY A 52 16.49 4.48 10.37
C GLY A 52 15.29 3.74 10.99
N VAL A 53 14.44 3.10 10.18
CA VAL A 53 13.29 2.33 10.67
C VAL A 53 13.69 0.88 10.93
N ALA A 54 13.62 0.46 12.19
CA ALA A 54 13.91 -0.91 12.59
C ALA A 54 12.72 -1.86 12.28
N LYS A 55 13.03 -3.11 11.91
CA LYS A 55 12.07 -4.24 11.83
C LYS A 55 10.84 -3.99 10.93
N LEU A 56 10.99 -3.29 9.81
CA LEU A 56 9.91 -3.11 8.85
C LEU A 56 9.77 -4.32 7.92
N ALA A 57 8.55 -4.88 7.84
CA ALA A 57 8.20 -5.93 6.89
C ALA A 57 7.30 -5.39 5.75
N PRO A 58 7.26 -6.07 4.58
CA PRO A 58 6.35 -5.70 3.49
C PRO A 58 4.87 -5.64 3.92
N HIS A 59 4.46 -6.49 4.85
CA HIS A 59 3.09 -6.49 5.37
C HIS A 59 2.76 -5.25 6.20
N ASP A 60 3.75 -4.66 6.88
CA ASP A 60 3.55 -3.41 7.62
C ASP A 60 3.27 -2.25 6.68
N LEU A 61 3.94 -2.21 5.51
CA LEU A 61 3.65 -1.22 4.46
C LEU A 61 2.21 -1.32 3.98
N ARG A 62 1.70 -2.55 3.81
CA ARG A 62 0.29 -2.79 3.44
C ARG A 62 -0.68 -2.30 4.52
N ARG A 63 -0.35 -2.53 5.81
CA ARG A 63 -1.14 -2.01 6.94
C ARG A 63 -1.13 -0.49 7.01
N THR A 64 0.03 0.12 6.79
CA THR A 64 0.18 1.58 6.71
C THR A 64 -0.63 2.16 5.56
N CYS A 65 -0.59 1.53 4.38
CA CYS A 65 -1.42 1.93 3.23
C CYS A 65 -2.92 1.96 3.60
N ALA A 66 -3.44 0.88 4.20
CA ALA A 66 -4.83 0.84 4.67
C ALA A 66 -5.16 2.03 5.59
N ARG A 67 -4.31 2.27 6.60
CA ARG A 67 -4.50 3.35 7.58
C ARG A 67 -4.45 4.73 6.93
N LEU A 68 -3.54 4.96 5.99
CA LEU A 68 -3.42 6.22 5.28
C LEU A 68 -4.60 6.49 4.35
N CYS A 69 -5.08 5.47 3.62
CA CYS A 69 -6.28 5.60 2.79
C CYS A 69 -7.49 5.98 3.64
N HIS A 70 -7.70 5.30 4.77
CA HIS A 70 -8.81 5.62 5.68
C HIS A 70 -8.66 6.99 6.34
N ALA A 71 -7.44 7.36 6.77
CA ALA A 71 -7.17 8.68 7.33
C ALA A 71 -7.43 9.81 6.33
N SER A 72 -7.30 9.52 5.03
CA SER A 72 -7.59 10.45 3.93
C SER A 72 -9.07 10.46 3.52
N GLY A 73 -9.95 9.78 4.26
CA GLY A 73 -11.39 9.74 3.98
C GLY A 73 -11.82 8.62 3.02
N GLY A 74 -10.97 7.64 2.74
CA GLY A 74 -11.34 6.49 1.94
C GLY A 74 -12.35 5.57 2.64
N GLU A 75 -13.42 5.22 1.93
CA GLU A 75 -14.44 4.27 2.37
C GLU A 75 -13.86 2.86 2.62
N LEU A 76 -14.37 2.16 3.63
CA LEU A 76 -13.86 0.84 4.05
C LEU A 76 -13.92 -0.19 2.92
N GLU A 77 -14.99 -0.17 2.13
CA GLU A 77 -15.24 -1.06 0.99
C GLU A 77 -14.23 -0.77 -0.14
N GLN A 78 -13.93 0.49 -0.42
CA GLN A 78 -12.94 0.86 -1.43
C GLN A 78 -11.53 0.42 -1.01
N ILE A 79 -11.21 0.55 0.28
CA ILE A 79 -9.95 0.07 0.83
C ILE A 79 -9.89 -1.47 0.79
N GLN A 80 -11.00 -2.16 1.06
CA GLN A 80 -11.10 -3.61 0.91
C GLN A 80 -10.78 -4.04 -0.53
N PHE A 81 -11.40 -3.40 -1.53
CA PHE A 81 -11.14 -3.71 -2.94
C PHE A 81 -9.70 -3.43 -3.34
N LEU A 82 -9.17 -2.25 -2.96
CA LEU A 82 -7.79 -1.87 -3.22
C LEU A 82 -6.79 -2.89 -2.70
N LEU A 83 -7.03 -3.40 -1.49
CA LEU A 83 -6.14 -4.36 -0.86
C LEU A 83 -6.44 -5.79 -1.34
N GLY A 84 -7.63 -6.09 -1.85
CA GLY A 84 -8.03 -7.46 -2.17
C GLY A 84 -8.29 -8.28 -0.91
N HIS A 85 -8.91 -7.67 0.10
CA HIS A 85 -9.35 -8.39 1.30
C HIS A 85 -10.65 -9.14 1.03
N VAL A 86 -10.77 -10.33 1.63
CA VAL A 86 -11.95 -11.20 1.51
C VAL A 86 -13.20 -10.60 2.16
N SER A 87 -13.02 -9.72 3.14
CA SER A 87 -14.13 -9.07 3.85
C SER A 87 -13.77 -7.72 4.44
N VAL A 88 -14.78 -6.90 4.72
CA VAL A 88 -14.65 -5.62 5.41
C VAL A 88 -14.02 -5.81 6.80
N GLN A 89 -14.38 -6.88 7.54
CA GLN A 89 -13.79 -7.15 8.86
C GLN A 89 -12.26 -7.37 8.80
N THR A 90 -11.76 -7.90 7.68
CA THR A 90 -10.30 -8.02 7.47
C THR A 90 -9.67 -6.62 7.34
N THR A 91 -10.33 -5.70 6.63
CA THR A 91 -9.89 -4.30 6.52
C THR A 91 -9.96 -3.58 7.86
N GLU A 92 -11.03 -3.74 8.63
CA GLU A 92 -11.17 -3.15 9.98
C GLU A 92 -10.03 -3.55 10.91
N ARG A 93 -9.61 -4.83 10.88
CA ARG A 93 -8.47 -5.34 11.66
C ARG A 93 -7.15 -4.63 11.31
N TYR A 94 -6.97 -4.25 10.05
CA TYR A 94 -5.77 -3.52 9.61
C TYR A 94 -5.79 -2.06 10.08
N LEU A 95 -6.97 -1.45 10.06
CA LEU A 95 -7.17 -0.07 10.49
C LEU A 95 -7.09 0.06 12.02
N GLY A 96 -7.52 -0.95 12.77
CA GLY A 96 -7.66 -0.86 14.21
C GLY A 96 -8.71 0.20 14.58
N CYS A 97 -9.81 0.26 13.82
CA CYS A 97 -10.86 1.26 13.97
C CYS A 97 -11.31 1.35 15.43
N LYS A 98 -11.18 2.54 16.01
CA LYS A 98 -11.80 2.93 17.27
C LYS A 98 -12.85 3.98 16.96
N GLN A 99 -13.98 3.92 17.64
CA GLN A 99 -15.03 4.93 17.52
C GLN A 99 -14.44 6.32 17.83
N ARG A 100 -14.67 7.28 16.92
CA ARG A 100 -14.27 8.68 17.12
C ARG A 100 -15.31 9.39 17.99
N ILE A 101 -15.19 9.27 19.31
CA ILE A 101 -16.18 9.80 20.27
C ILE A 101 -16.30 11.33 20.20
N ARG A 102 -15.26 12.06 19.77
CA ARG A 102 -15.27 13.54 19.70
C ARG A 102 -15.85 14.13 18.41
N SER A 103 -16.07 13.31 17.39
CA SER A 103 -16.57 13.74 16.08
C SER A 103 -17.30 12.54 15.49
N ALA A 104 -18.48 12.27 16.02
CA ALA A 104 -19.27 11.14 15.55
C ALA A 104 -19.74 11.43 14.12
N VAL A 105 -19.79 10.38 13.30
CA VAL A 105 -20.16 10.51 11.88
C VAL A 105 -21.58 11.04 11.70
N ASN A 106 -22.44 10.88 12.72
CA ASN A 106 -23.81 11.37 12.72
C ASN A 106 -23.96 12.80 13.31
N ASP A 107 -22.88 13.47 13.72
CA ASP A 107 -22.95 14.84 14.26
C ASP A 107 -23.16 15.90 13.16
N ARG A 108 -22.97 15.52 11.89
CA ARG A 108 -23.02 16.42 10.72
C ARG A 108 -23.67 15.73 9.52
N ILE A 109 -24.91 15.30 9.68
CA ILE A 109 -25.71 14.61 8.64
C ILE A 109 -26.78 15.51 8.00
N GLY A 110 -26.84 16.79 8.36
CA GLY A 110 -27.71 17.77 7.71
C GLY A 110 -29.17 17.74 8.15
N ILE A 111 -29.44 17.09 9.29
CA ILE A 111 -30.76 17.11 9.97
C ILE A 111 -30.66 17.74 11.36
N GLU A 112 -29.58 18.46 11.62
CA GLU A 112 -29.40 19.17 12.88
C GLU A 112 -30.51 20.24 12.99
N PRO A 113 -31.11 20.43 14.18
CA PRO A 113 -32.06 21.52 14.37
C PRO A 113 -31.37 22.85 14.06
N ASN A 114 -32.08 23.73 13.34
CA ASN A 114 -31.62 25.11 13.15
C ASN A 114 -31.38 25.76 14.52
N PRO A 115 -30.31 26.56 14.67
CA PRO A 115 -30.00 27.24 15.92
C PRO A 115 -31.09 28.21 16.37
#